data_AF-A0A7V9I3W6-F1
#
_entry.id   AF-A0A7V9I3W6-F1
#
_cell.length_a   1.000
_cell.length_b   1.000
_cell.length_c   1.000
_cell.angle_alpha   90.00
_cell.angle_beta   90.00
_cell.angle_gamma   90.00
#
_symmetry.space_group_name_H-M   'P 1'
#
loop_
_entity.id
_entity.type
_entity.pdbx_description
1 polymer ?
#
loop_
_entity_poly.entity_id
_entity_poly.type
_entity_poly.pdbx_seq_one_letter_code
_entity_poly.pdbx_strand_id
1 'polypeptide(L)'
;MPGDRPSPLDGVDPEELARFQAGIRRRHAPEQILEELRACAARVGRSPTMREFAADPQTTVHPQTVIEHFGTWNRAKRRAGLVPRRFATREELLGLLRDLGEQLGRAPTARDLDERRGRLPSKSLYGHMFGSLGNALREAGFDVPLGSDRLERAIGQGVALSRQLGRLPRFADWAEARRADASLYTEWQVYRMFESRRGAWSTFQFLIAKRLEAAGETLSTDGRLGRA
;
A
#
# COMPACT_ATOMS: atom_id res chain seq x y z
N MET A 1 4.50 -2.69 -64.52
CA MET A 1 4.99 -3.48 -63.39
C MET A 1 6.03 -2.66 -62.64
N PRO A 2 5.80 -2.19 -61.40
CA PRO A 2 6.88 -1.62 -60.62
C PRO A 2 7.79 -2.77 -60.20
N GLY A 3 9.04 -2.75 -60.68
CA GLY A 3 10.06 -3.74 -60.32
C GLY A 3 10.31 -3.69 -58.81
N ASP A 4 10.28 -4.86 -58.20
CA ASP A 4 10.59 -5.08 -56.79
C ASP A 4 12.04 -4.64 -56.56
N ARG A 5 12.22 -3.44 -56.02
CA ARG A 5 13.56 -2.94 -55.69
C ARG A 5 14.04 -3.77 -54.50
N PRO A 6 15.20 -4.44 -54.59
CA PRO A 6 15.71 -5.21 -53.47
C PRO A 6 15.81 -4.31 -52.25
N SER A 7 15.28 -4.80 -51.13
CA SER A 7 15.28 -4.07 -49.88
C SER A 7 16.74 -3.90 -49.43
N PRO A 8 17.14 -2.74 -48.89
CA PRO A 8 18.44 -2.57 -48.25
C PRO A 8 18.71 -3.60 -47.13
N LEU A 9 17.67 -4.30 -46.67
CA LEU A 9 17.73 -5.36 -45.67
C LEU A 9 18.14 -6.72 -46.25
N ASP A 10 17.98 -6.95 -47.56
CA ASP A 10 18.16 -8.27 -48.20
C ASP A 10 19.64 -8.69 -48.32
N GLY A 11 20.59 -7.77 -48.07
CA GLY A 11 22.04 -8.00 -48.16
C GLY A 11 22.80 -7.87 -46.84
N VAL A 12 22.10 -7.81 -45.70
CA VAL A 12 22.77 -7.66 -44.40
C VAL A 12 23.29 -9.02 -43.92
N ASP A 13 24.61 -9.18 -43.87
CA ASP A 13 25.26 -10.37 -43.30
C ASP A 13 24.97 -10.45 -41.79
N PRO A 14 24.30 -11.52 -41.32
CA PRO A 14 24.00 -11.72 -39.90
C PRO A 14 25.24 -11.71 -38.99
N GLU A 15 26.39 -12.21 -39.45
CA GLU A 15 27.63 -12.27 -38.65
C GLU A 15 28.32 -10.90 -38.55
N GLU A 16 28.31 -10.13 -39.63
CA GLU A 16 28.79 -8.74 -39.62
C GLU A 16 27.90 -7.86 -38.75
N LEU A 17 26.57 -8.00 -38.88
CA LEU A 17 25.60 -7.31 -38.04
C LEU A 17 25.79 -7.67 -36.56
N ALA A 18 26.01 -8.95 -36.24
CA ALA A 18 26.24 -9.39 -34.86
C ALA A 18 27.52 -8.78 -34.26
N ARG A 19 28.62 -8.72 -35.02
CA ARG A 19 29.88 -8.07 -34.60
C ARG A 19 29.70 -6.57 -34.40
N PHE A 20 29.00 -5.89 -35.31
CA PHE A 20 28.70 -4.47 -35.19
C PHE A 20 27.83 -4.16 -33.96
N GLN A 21 26.77 -4.95 -33.75
CA GLN A 21 25.92 -4.86 -32.55
C GLN A 21 26.69 -5.16 -31.26
N ALA A 22 27.61 -6.14 -31.26
CA ALA A 22 28.46 -6.43 -30.12
C ALA A 22 29.38 -5.24 -29.76
N GLY A 23 29.89 -4.51 -30.76
CA GLY A 23 30.63 -3.27 -30.56
C GLY A 23 29.78 -2.16 -29.94
N ILE A 24 28.51 -2.00 -30.35
CA ILE A 24 27.56 -1.07 -29.73
C ILE A 24 27.27 -1.48 -28.28
N ARG A 25 27.01 -2.77 -28.02
CA ARG A 25 26.76 -3.27 -26.66
C ARG A 25 27.95 -3.08 -25.72
N ARG A 26 29.20 -3.15 -26.22
CA ARG A 26 30.39 -2.80 -25.43
C ARG A 26 30.46 -1.32 -25.04
N ARG A 27 29.93 -0.42 -25.87
CA ARG A 27 29.86 1.02 -25.55
C ARG A 27 28.85 1.33 -24.45
N HIS A 28 27.84 0.49 -24.27
CA HIS A 28 26.87 0.60 -23.18
C HIS A 28 27.02 -0.59 -22.23
N ALA A 29 28.11 -0.59 -21.46
CA ALA A 29 28.28 -1.58 -20.40
C ALA A 29 27.03 -1.58 -19.48
N PRO A 30 26.52 -2.75 -19.05
CA PRO A 30 25.33 -2.83 -18.21
C PRO A 30 25.37 -1.87 -17.01
N GLU A 31 26.51 -1.74 -16.37
CA GLU A 31 26.73 -0.86 -15.21
C GLU A 31 26.53 0.61 -15.55
N GLN A 32 27.01 1.06 -16.72
CA GLN A 32 26.79 2.43 -17.21
C GLN A 32 25.30 2.69 -17.45
N ILE A 33 24.58 1.73 -18.05
CA ILE A 33 23.13 1.85 -18.26
C ILE A 33 22.40 1.99 -16.91
N LEU A 34 22.79 1.22 -15.90
CA LEU A 34 22.20 1.33 -14.57
C LEU A 34 22.50 2.68 -13.92
N GLU A 35 23.70 3.22 -14.10
CA GLU A 35 24.08 4.53 -13.58
C GLU A 35 23.32 5.67 -14.26
N GLU A 36 23.17 5.62 -15.59
CA GLU A 36 22.33 6.57 -16.33
C GLU A 36 20.87 6.50 -15.86
N LEU A 37 20.37 5.28 -15.58
CA LEU A 37 19.01 5.09 -15.06
C LEU A 37 18.84 5.69 -13.65
N ARG A 38 19.84 5.56 -12.77
CA ARG A 38 19.85 6.21 -11.45
C ARG A 38 19.94 7.72 -11.56
N ALA A 39 20.80 8.25 -12.41
CA ALA A 39 20.97 9.67 -12.63
C ALA A 39 19.68 10.31 -13.17
N CYS A 40 19.02 9.64 -14.13
CA CYS A 40 17.70 10.05 -14.62
C CYS A 40 16.66 10.04 -13.50
N ALA A 41 16.66 9.00 -12.65
CA ALA A 41 15.76 8.92 -11.51
C ALA A 41 15.98 10.05 -10.50
N ALA A 42 17.24 10.43 -10.25
CA ALA A 42 17.59 11.54 -9.37
C ALA A 42 17.07 12.88 -9.93
N ARG A 43 17.26 13.13 -11.25
CA ARG A 43 16.77 14.34 -11.93
C ARG A 43 15.25 14.46 -11.92
N VAL A 44 14.55 13.37 -12.24
CA VAL A 44 13.07 13.34 -12.25
C VAL A 44 12.48 13.20 -10.84
N GLY A 45 13.34 12.98 -9.83
CA GLY A 45 12.97 12.82 -8.41
C GLY A 45 12.26 11.51 -8.08
N ARG A 46 12.27 10.54 -9.01
CA ARG A 46 11.51 9.28 -8.92
C ARG A 46 11.94 8.25 -9.95
N SER A 47 11.57 6.98 -9.72
CA SER A 47 11.76 5.89 -10.69
C SER A 47 11.14 6.24 -12.06
N PRO A 48 11.95 6.42 -13.13
CA PRO A 48 11.52 7.02 -14.39
C PRO A 48 10.73 6.02 -15.24
N THR A 49 9.74 6.50 -15.97
CA THR A 49 9.10 5.71 -17.05
C THR A 49 10.03 5.62 -18.26
N MET A 50 9.76 4.68 -19.17
CA MET A 50 10.52 4.60 -20.44
C MET A 50 10.46 5.93 -21.22
N ARG A 51 9.30 6.59 -21.22
CA ARG A 51 9.09 7.88 -21.87
C ARG A 51 9.91 8.99 -21.23
N GLU A 52 9.97 9.03 -19.90
CA GLU A 52 10.78 10.04 -19.18
C GLU A 52 12.27 9.82 -19.39
N PHE A 53 12.72 8.57 -19.41
CA PHE A 53 14.12 8.26 -19.68
C PHE A 53 14.52 8.63 -21.11
N ALA A 54 13.66 8.38 -22.10
CA ALA A 54 13.90 8.78 -23.49
C ALA A 54 13.85 10.29 -23.72
N ALA A 55 13.06 11.02 -22.92
CA ALA A 55 12.91 12.46 -23.02
C ALA A 55 13.97 13.24 -22.21
N ASP A 56 14.78 12.55 -21.41
CA ASP A 56 15.85 13.17 -20.62
C ASP A 56 17.03 13.52 -21.55
N PRO A 57 17.36 14.80 -21.74
CA PRO A 57 18.43 15.20 -22.66
C PRO A 57 19.82 14.76 -22.19
N GLN A 58 19.97 14.32 -20.94
CA GLN A 58 21.23 13.82 -20.38
C GLN A 58 21.39 12.30 -20.50
N THR A 59 20.38 11.57 -20.98
CA THR A 59 20.52 10.14 -21.24
C THR A 59 21.06 9.94 -22.65
N THR A 60 22.03 9.04 -22.79
CA THR A 60 22.60 8.69 -24.10
C THR A 60 22.11 7.33 -24.58
N VAL A 61 21.58 6.53 -23.66
CA VAL A 61 21.07 5.19 -23.91
C VAL A 61 19.60 5.24 -24.34
N HIS A 62 19.26 4.55 -25.43
CA HIS A 62 17.87 4.39 -25.84
C HIS A 62 17.15 3.34 -24.94
N PRO A 63 15.85 3.51 -24.59
CA PRO A 63 15.14 2.54 -23.74
C PRO A 63 15.17 1.09 -24.24
N GLN A 64 15.20 0.89 -25.56
CA GLN A 64 15.31 -0.44 -26.16
C GLN A 64 16.62 -1.13 -25.77
N THR A 65 17.74 -0.40 -25.74
CA THR A 65 19.04 -0.92 -25.30
C THR A 65 18.99 -1.39 -23.85
N VAL A 66 18.27 -0.66 -22.99
CA VAL A 66 18.03 -1.10 -21.60
C VAL A 66 17.26 -2.42 -21.57
N ILE A 67 16.24 -2.59 -22.41
CA ILE A 67 15.48 -3.84 -22.49
C ILE A 67 16.36 -4.98 -23.02
N GLU A 68 17.18 -4.74 -24.04
CA GLU A 68 18.09 -5.75 -24.60
C GLU A 68 19.11 -6.26 -23.57
N HIS A 69 19.67 -5.38 -22.74
CA HIS A 69 20.65 -5.76 -21.73
C HIS A 69 20.03 -6.45 -20.51
N PHE A 70 18.80 -6.07 -20.12
CA PHE A 70 18.19 -6.51 -18.86
C PHE A 70 16.98 -7.42 -19.04
N GLY A 71 16.51 -7.64 -20.27
CA GLY A 71 15.32 -8.38 -20.65
C GLY A 71 14.02 -7.58 -20.47
N THR A 72 13.88 -6.81 -19.39
CA THR A 72 12.72 -5.93 -19.17
C THR A 72 13.11 -4.63 -18.47
N TRP A 73 12.33 -3.58 -18.70
CA TRP A 73 12.51 -2.28 -18.03
C TRP A 73 12.43 -2.39 -16.49
N ASN A 74 11.50 -3.20 -15.97
CA ASN A 74 11.36 -3.40 -14.53
C ASN A 74 12.56 -4.15 -13.94
N ARG A 75 13.15 -5.10 -14.68
CA ARG A 75 14.38 -5.77 -14.25
C ARG A 75 15.57 -4.82 -14.23
N ALA A 76 15.68 -3.92 -15.21
CA ALA A 76 16.69 -2.86 -15.20
C ALA A 76 16.55 -1.94 -13.98
N LYS A 77 15.32 -1.48 -13.69
CA LYS A 77 15.04 -0.67 -12.50
C LYS A 77 15.48 -1.33 -11.20
N ARG A 78 15.12 -2.61 -11.01
CA ARG A 78 15.51 -3.36 -9.82
C ARG A 78 17.02 -3.45 -9.67
N ARG A 79 17.74 -3.75 -10.77
CA ARG A 79 19.22 -3.74 -10.76
C ARG A 79 19.81 -2.36 -10.50
N ALA A 80 19.11 -1.29 -10.86
CA ALA A 80 19.48 0.08 -10.53
C ALA A 80 19.12 0.47 -9.08
N GLY A 81 18.50 -0.40 -8.29
CA GLY A 81 18.01 -0.07 -6.94
C GLY A 81 16.74 0.79 -6.95
N LEU A 82 16.04 0.84 -8.09
CA LEU A 82 14.81 1.60 -8.26
C LEU A 82 13.60 0.67 -8.19
N VAL A 83 12.57 1.08 -7.45
CA VAL A 83 11.32 0.32 -7.39
C VAL A 83 10.46 0.59 -8.62
N PRO A 84 10.00 -0.44 -9.34
CA PRO A 84 8.98 -0.28 -10.38
C PRO A 84 7.67 0.29 -9.82
N ARG A 85 7.14 1.33 -10.45
CA ARG A 85 5.82 1.90 -10.05
C ARG A 85 4.67 0.93 -10.30
N ARG A 86 4.73 0.24 -11.44
CA ARG A 86 3.79 -0.80 -11.84
C ARG A 86 4.49 -2.13 -11.65
N PHE A 87 3.76 -3.11 -11.11
CA PHE A 87 4.28 -4.45 -10.81
C PHE A 87 5.37 -4.46 -9.74
N ALA A 88 5.27 -3.54 -8.76
CA ALA A 88 6.04 -3.65 -7.53
C ALA A 88 5.68 -4.96 -6.83
N THR A 89 6.68 -5.69 -6.34
CA THR A 89 6.46 -6.88 -5.54
C THR A 89 6.01 -6.51 -4.14
N ARG A 90 5.48 -7.49 -3.42
CA ARG A 90 5.08 -7.33 -2.03
C ARG A 90 6.25 -6.84 -1.16
N GLU A 91 7.42 -7.45 -1.33
CA GLU A 91 8.64 -7.14 -0.58
C GLU A 91 9.16 -5.73 -0.92
N GLU A 92 9.10 -5.32 -2.20
CA GLU A 92 9.45 -3.96 -2.63
C GLU A 92 8.54 -2.92 -1.96
N LEU A 93 7.24 -3.21 -1.87
CA LEU A 93 6.28 -2.33 -1.20
C LEU A 93 6.54 -2.23 0.32
N LEU A 94 6.86 -3.35 0.97
CA LEU A 94 7.22 -3.33 2.39
C LEU A 94 8.53 -2.55 2.65
N GLY A 95 9.54 -2.71 1.79
CA GLY A 95 10.78 -1.92 1.85
C GLY A 95 10.50 -0.42 1.77
N LEU A 96 9.67 0.01 0.82
CA LEU A 96 9.29 1.43 0.71
C LEU A 96 8.60 1.98 1.96
N LEU A 97 7.78 1.18 2.65
CA LEU A 97 7.15 1.60 3.90
C LEU A 97 8.18 1.72 5.04
N ARG A 98 9.16 0.80 5.10
CA ARG A 98 10.25 0.84 6.08
C ARG A 98 11.12 2.08 5.88
N ASP A 99 11.62 2.29 4.66
CA ASP A 99 12.43 3.47 4.30
C ASP A 99 11.69 4.78 4.61
N LEU A 100 10.39 4.84 4.32
CA LEU A 100 9.58 6.01 4.64
C LEU A 100 9.42 6.18 6.15
N GLY A 101 9.25 5.10 6.91
CA GLY A 101 9.15 5.17 8.36
C GLY A 101 10.45 5.62 9.02
N GLU A 102 11.60 5.16 8.52
CA GLU A 102 12.92 5.63 8.96
C GLU A 102 13.09 7.13 8.71
N GLN A 103 12.72 7.61 7.51
CA GLN A 103 12.77 9.04 7.18
C GLN A 103 11.86 9.91 8.05
N LEU A 104 10.71 9.38 8.46
CA LEU A 104 9.73 10.11 9.28
C LEU A 104 9.98 9.95 10.79
N GLY A 105 10.78 8.98 11.21
CA GLY A 105 10.91 8.57 12.61
C GLY A 105 9.62 7.99 13.22
N ARG A 106 8.63 7.62 12.39
CA ARG A 106 7.33 7.09 12.82
C ARG A 106 6.69 6.24 11.72
N ALA A 107 5.69 5.44 12.08
CA ALA A 107 4.87 4.72 11.10
C ALA A 107 4.26 5.69 10.06
N PRO A 108 4.40 5.41 8.75
CA PRO A 108 3.77 6.20 7.71
C PRO A 108 2.24 6.17 7.78
N THR A 109 1.61 7.28 7.43
CA THR A 109 0.15 7.41 7.31
C THR A 109 -0.29 7.46 5.86
N ALA A 110 -1.58 7.25 5.60
CA ALA A 110 -2.14 7.42 4.26
C ALA A 110 -1.87 8.83 3.67
N ARG A 111 -1.82 9.85 4.53
CA ARG A 111 -1.50 11.22 4.14
C ARG A 111 -0.04 11.36 3.69
N ASP A 112 0.90 10.73 4.41
CA ASP A 112 2.33 10.77 4.03
C ASP A 112 2.57 10.17 2.64
N LEU A 113 1.83 9.11 2.29
CA LEU A 113 1.83 8.51 0.95
C LEU A 113 1.19 9.43 -0.09
N ASP A 114 0.07 10.07 0.23
CA ASP A 114 -0.63 10.98 -0.67
C ASP A 114 0.23 12.23 -1.00
N GLU A 115 0.94 12.77 -0.02
CA GLU A 115 1.91 13.87 -0.20
C GLU A 115 3.10 13.46 -1.10
N ARG A 116 3.32 12.15 -1.27
CA ARG A 116 4.41 11.57 -2.08
C ARG A 116 3.90 10.77 -3.28
N ARG A 117 2.66 11.00 -3.73
CA ARG A 117 1.98 10.28 -4.84
C ARG A 117 2.78 10.24 -6.14
N GLY A 118 3.70 11.20 -6.33
CA GLY A 118 4.61 11.23 -7.47
C GLY A 118 5.79 10.27 -7.34
N ARG A 119 6.25 9.92 -6.13
CA ARG A 119 7.47 9.13 -5.88
C ARG A 119 7.15 7.73 -5.36
N LEU A 120 6.12 7.60 -4.54
CA LEU A 120 5.72 6.36 -3.90
C LEU A 120 4.47 5.75 -4.57
N PRO A 121 4.30 4.42 -4.50
CA PRO A 121 3.07 3.76 -4.90
C PRO A 121 1.86 4.27 -4.10
N SER A 122 0.68 4.24 -4.71
CA SER A 122 -0.54 4.75 -4.09
C SER A 122 -0.99 3.87 -2.93
N LYS A 123 -1.68 4.47 -1.94
CA LYS A 123 -2.32 3.73 -0.83
C LYS A 123 -3.27 2.62 -1.31
N SER A 124 -3.90 2.81 -2.47
CA SER A 124 -4.78 1.79 -3.08
C SER A 124 -4.02 0.53 -3.50
N LEU A 125 -2.77 0.66 -3.96
CA LEU A 125 -1.95 -0.51 -4.28
C LEU A 125 -1.66 -1.34 -3.02
N TYR A 126 -1.33 -0.68 -1.91
CA TYR A 126 -1.16 -1.36 -0.62
C TYR A 126 -2.47 -2.01 -0.15
N GLY A 127 -3.61 -1.33 -0.32
CA GLY A 127 -4.93 -1.92 -0.04
C GLY A 127 -5.20 -3.19 -0.85
N HIS A 128 -4.89 -3.19 -2.14
CA HIS A 128 -5.11 -4.35 -3.00
C HIS A 128 -4.15 -5.52 -2.66
N MET A 129 -2.87 -5.23 -2.41
CA MET A 129 -1.85 -6.27 -2.18
C MET A 129 -1.85 -6.86 -0.78
N PHE A 130 -2.26 -6.08 0.24
CA PHE A 130 -2.18 -6.48 1.65
C PHE A 130 -3.57 -6.50 2.33
N GLY A 131 -4.65 -6.21 1.61
CA GLY A 131 -5.99 -6.03 2.15
C GLY A 131 -6.23 -4.66 2.80
N SER A 132 -5.20 -4.03 3.38
CA SER A 132 -5.26 -2.65 3.86
C SER A 132 -3.86 -2.06 4.02
N LEU A 133 -3.75 -0.72 4.04
CA LEU A 133 -2.49 -0.05 4.39
C LEU A 133 -2.03 -0.43 5.81
N GLY A 134 -2.95 -0.63 6.75
CA GLY A 134 -2.62 -1.05 8.11
C GLY A 134 -1.98 -2.44 8.17
N ASN A 135 -2.44 -3.38 7.33
CA ASN A 135 -1.80 -4.69 7.17
C ASN A 135 -0.39 -4.54 6.61
N ALA A 136 -0.23 -3.75 5.55
CA ALA A 136 1.08 -3.50 4.95
C ALA A 136 2.06 -2.88 5.97
N LEU A 137 1.61 -1.94 6.79
CA LEU A 137 2.43 -1.32 7.83
C LEU A 137 2.83 -2.33 8.92
N ARG A 138 1.92 -3.19 9.37
CA ARG A 138 2.26 -4.25 10.34
C ARG A 138 3.31 -5.22 9.80
N GLU A 139 3.15 -5.63 8.55
CA GLU A 139 4.11 -6.52 7.90
C GLU A 139 5.44 -5.84 7.56
N ALA A 140 5.42 -4.52 7.44
CA ALA A 140 6.63 -3.72 7.38
C ALA A 140 7.34 -3.62 8.75
N GLY A 141 6.70 -4.03 9.84
CA GLY A 141 7.25 -4.04 11.20
C GLY A 141 6.77 -2.89 12.09
N PHE A 142 5.78 -2.12 11.64
CA PHE A 142 5.22 -1.02 12.44
C PHE A 142 4.15 -1.53 13.42
N ASP A 143 4.17 -0.98 14.63
CA ASP A 143 3.11 -1.19 15.61
C ASP A 143 1.86 -0.37 15.24
N VAL A 144 0.97 -0.99 14.46
CA VAL A 144 -0.31 -0.39 14.03
C VAL A 144 -1.46 -1.26 14.54
N PRO A 145 -2.37 -0.71 15.38
CA PRO A 145 -3.48 -1.48 15.94
C PRO A 145 -4.30 -2.20 14.87
N LEU A 146 -4.63 -3.47 15.10
CA LEU A 146 -5.52 -4.24 14.25
C LEU A 146 -6.95 -3.66 14.32
N GLY A 147 -7.74 -3.93 13.27
CA GLY A 147 -9.18 -3.66 13.30
C GLY A 147 -9.86 -4.41 14.47
N SER A 148 -9.39 -5.62 14.77
CA SER A 148 -9.81 -6.40 15.93
C SER A 148 -9.52 -5.70 17.26
N ASP A 149 -8.35 -5.07 17.43
CA ASP A 149 -7.99 -4.39 18.68
C ASP A 149 -8.87 -3.17 18.93
N ARG A 150 -9.24 -2.46 17.85
CA ARG A 150 -10.18 -1.33 17.92
C ARG A 150 -11.58 -1.81 18.29
N LEU A 151 -12.03 -2.90 17.69
CA LEU A 151 -13.32 -3.51 18.02
C LEU A 151 -13.35 -3.98 19.48
N GLU A 152 -12.30 -4.65 19.95
CA GLU A 152 -12.20 -5.11 21.33
C GLU A 152 -12.24 -3.94 22.32
N ARG A 153 -11.54 -2.85 22.02
CA ARG A 153 -11.61 -1.62 22.82
C ARG A 153 -13.02 -1.02 22.82
N ALA A 154 -13.69 -0.98 21.67
CA ALA A 154 -15.08 -0.50 21.60
C ALA A 154 -16.01 -1.39 22.43
N ILE A 155 -15.85 -2.72 22.39
CA ILE A 155 -16.62 -3.65 23.22
C ILE A 155 -16.38 -3.35 24.71
N GLY A 156 -15.12 -3.14 25.11
CA GLY A 156 -14.78 -2.76 26.48
C GLY A 156 -15.42 -1.45 26.94
N GLN A 157 -15.44 -0.42 26.08
CA GLN A 157 -16.17 0.83 26.33
C GLN A 157 -17.67 0.59 26.49
N GLY A 158 -18.25 -0.31 25.68
CA GLY A 158 -19.66 -0.69 25.78
C GLY A 158 -20.01 -1.48 27.03
N VAL A 159 -19.13 -2.37 27.50
CA VAL A 159 -19.27 -3.07 28.79
C VAL A 159 -19.30 -2.05 29.93
N ALA A 160 -18.34 -1.12 29.96
CA ALA A 160 -18.28 -0.09 30.99
C ALA A 160 -19.55 0.78 31.01
N LEU A 161 -20.01 1.22 29.83
CA LEU A 161 -21.24 2.01 29.71
C LEU A 161 -22.49 1.18 30.09
N SER A 162 -22.53 -0.12 29.77
CA SER A 162 -23.66 -0.99 30.14
C SER A 162 -23.81 -1.11 31.64
N ARG A 163 -22.68 -1.24 32.37
CA ARG A 163 -22.67 -1.29 33.83
C ARG A 163 -23.15 0.01 34.46
N GLN A 164 -22.83 1.15 33.86
CA GLN A 164 -23.31 2.46 34.31
C GLN A 164 -24.82 2.63 34.07
N LEU A 165 -25.32 2.20 32.90
CA LEU A 165 -26.72 2.34 32.52
C LEU A 165 -27.63 1.26 33.12
N GLY A 166 -27.07 0.14 33.58
CA GLY A 166 -27.83 -1.05 33.96
C GLY A 166 -28.50 -1.77 32.78
N ARG A 167 -28.10 -1.45 31.54
CA ARG A 167 -28.59 -2.06 30.30
C ARG A 167 -27.61 -1.83 29.16
N LEU A 168 -27.72 -2.61 28.09
CA LEU A 168 -26.94 -2.41 26.87
C LEU A 168 -27.18 -0.99 26.30
N PRO A 169 -26.12 -0.29 25.85
CA PRO A 169 -26.24 1.06 25.33
C PRO A 169 -26.99 1.05 24.00
N ARG A 170 -27.99 1.93 23.88
CA ARG A 170 -28.57 2.30 22.58
C ARG A 170 -27.65 3.30 21.92
N PHE A 171 -27.88 3.55 20.63
CA PHE A 171 -27.16 4.55 19.86
C PHE A 171 -27.12 5.92 20.57
N ALA A 172 -28.26 6.39 21.08
CA ALA A 172 -28.36 7.67 21.78
C ALA A 172 -27.58 7.71 23.09
N ASP A 173 -27.55 6.60 23.84
CA ASP A 173 -26.81 6.54 25.11
C ASP A 173 -25.30 6.60 24.85
N TRP A 174 -24.83 5.94 23.77
CA TRP A 174 -23.45 6.02 23.33
C TRP A 174 -23.08 7.43 22.87
N ALA A 175 -23.96 8.08 22.12
CA ALA A 175 -23.79 9.46 21.66
C ALA A 175 -23.65 10.44 22.83
N GLU A 176 -24.48 10.26 23.85
CA GLU A 176 -24.42 11.05 25.08
C GLU A 176 -23.13 10.77 25.86
N ALA A 177 -22.76 9.50 26.07
CA ALA A 177 -21.51 9.14 26.72
C ALA A 177 -20.29 9.71 25.99
N ARG A 178 -20.28 9.70 24.64
CA ARG A 178 -19.21 10.28 23.83
C ARG A 178 -19.12 11.80 23.93
N ARG A 179 -20.24 12.48 24.17
CA ARG A 179 -20.24 13.93 24.43
C ARG A 179 -19.61 14.26 25.79
N ALA A 180 -19.81 13.39 26.78
CA ALA A 180 -19.22 13.53 28.11
C ALA A 180 -17.74 13.11 28.18
N ASP A 181 -17.34 12.08 27.42
CA ASP A 181 -15.98 11.55 27.39
C ASP A 181 -15.47 11.39 25.95
N ALA A 182 -14.48 12.21 25.60
CA ALA A 182 -13.90 12.25 24.27
C ALA A 182 -13.05 11.03 23.90
N SER A 183 -12.72 10.16 24.86
CA SER A 183 -11.96 8.93 24.65
C SER A 183 -12.80 7.80 24.03
N LEU A 184 -14.13 7.88 24.11
CA LEU A 184 -15.01 6.93 23.44
C LEU A 184 -14.84 7.02 21.92
N TYR A 185 -14.98 5.89 21.24
CA TYR A 185 -15.18 5.92 19.79
C TYR A 185 -16.49 6.64 19.47
N THR A 186 -16.54 7.33 18.34
CA THR A 186 -17.82 7.79 17.80
C THR A 186 -18.63 6.59 17.31
N GLU A 187 -19.94 6.74 17.30
CA GLU A 187 -20.89 5.75 16.79
C GLU A 187 -20.52 5.35 15.36
N TRP A 188 -20.13 6.32 14.53
CA TRP A 188 -19.67 6.08 13.16
C TRP A 188 -18.33 5.36 13.07
N GLN A 189 -17.45 5.51 14.06
CA GLN A 189 -16.25 4.68 14.16
C GLN A 189 -16.62 3.23 14.47
N VAL A 190 -17.55 2.99 15.42
CA VAL A 190 -18.06 1.66 15.74
C VAL A 190 -18.74 1.02 14.52
N TYR A 191 -19.64 1.74 13.84
CA TYR A 191 -20.33 1.24 12.63
C TYR A 191 -19.35 0.77 11.55
N ARG A 192 -18.27 1.52 11.31
CA ARG A 192 -17.27 1.17 10.30
C ARG A 192 -16.46 -0.09 10.63
N MET A 193 -16.45 -0.53 11.90
CA MET A 193 -15.79 -1.79 12.29
C MET A 193 -16.52 -3.03 11.77
N PHE A 194 -17.79 -2.90 11.38
CA PHE A 194 -18.64 -4.02 10.92
C PHE A 194 -18.87 -4.03 9.40
N GLU A 195 -18.03 -3.34 8.62
CA GLU A 195 -18.03 -3.35 7.14
C GLU A 195 -19.42 -3.11 6.50
N SER A 196 -20.23 -2.22 7.09
CA SER A 196 -21.58 -1.88 6.58
C SER A 196 -22.57 -3.06 6.54
N ARG A 197 -22.35 -4.12 7.32
CA ARG A 197 -23.34 -5.20 7.48
C ARG A 197 -24.62 -4.64 8.12
N ARG A 198 -25.80 -5.05 7.61
CA ARG A 198 -27.08 -4.70 8.25
C ARG A 198 -27.05 -5.18 9.71
N GLY A 199 -27.48 -4.32 10.63
CA GLY A 199 -27.45 -4.65 12.06
C GLY A 199 -26.07 -4.50 12.71
N ALA A 200 -25.19 -3.62 12.21
CA ALA A 200 -23.90 -3.33 12.87
C ALA A 200 -24.05 -2.99 14.36
N TRP A 201 -25.03 -2.15 14.71
CA TRP A 201 -25.27 -1.78 16.12
C TRP A 201 -25.78 -2.94 16.97
N SER A 202 -26.73 -3.74 16.46
CA SER A 202 -27.23 -4.90 17.19
C SER A 202 -26.16 -5.98 17.34
N THR A 203 -25.28 -6.14 16.35
CA THR A 203 -24.09 -7.00 16.43
C THR A 203 -23.14 -6.50 17.52
N PHE A 204 -22.89 -5.19 17.57
CA PHE A 204 -22.08 -4.58 18.61
C PHE A 204 -22.67 -4.80 20.02
N GLN A 205 -23.98 -4.57 20.19
CA GLN A 205 -24.69 -4.86 21.43
C GLN A 205 -24.61 -6.34 21.81
N PHE A 206 -24.74 -7.25 20.85
CA PHE A 206 -24.59 -8.69 21.06
C PHE A 206 -23.17 -9.06 21.53
N LEU A 207 -22.13 -8.45 20.97
CA LEU A 207 -20.74 -8.68 21.40
C LEU A 207 -20.50 -8.16 22.83
N ILE A 208 -21.07 -7.00 23.18
CA ILE A 208 -21.06 -6.49 24.57
C ILE A 208 -21.78 -7.48 25.49
N ALA A 209 -22.97 -7.96 25.11
CA ALA A 209 -23.73 -8.93 25.88
C ALA A 209 -22.93 -10.21 26.14
N LYS A 210 -22.28 -10.77 25.11
CA LYS A 210 -21.42 -11.95 25.26
C LYS A 210 -20.24 -11.71 26.21
N ARG A 211 -19.68 -10.50 26.22
CA ARG A 211 -18.59 -10.11 27.12
C ARG A 211 -19.06 -10.00 28.58
N LEU A 212 -20.27 -9.46 28.80
CA LEU A 212 -20.91 -9.37 30.12
C LEU A 212 -21.29 -10.76 30.66
N GLU A 213 -21.89 -11.61 29.83
CA GLU A 213 -22.22 -13.01 30.17
C GLU A 213 -20.95 -13.80 30.55
N ALA A 214 -19.88 -13.64 29.78
CA ALA A 214 -18.58 -14.26 30.09
C ALA A 214 -17.96 -13.73 31.40
N ALA A 215 -18.36 -12.55 31.87
CA ALA A 215 -17.97 -11.98 33.15
C ALA A 215 -18.92 -12.37 34.31
N GLY A 216 -19.93 -13.23 34.05
CA GLY A 216 -20.89 -13.71 35.04
C GLY A 216 -22.12 -12.82 35.25
N GLU A 217 -22.34 -11.82 34.39
CA GLU A 217 -23.50 -10.93 34.48
C GLU A 217 -24.71 -11.51 33.72
N THR A 218 -25.89 -11.49 34.35
CA THR A 218 -27.12 -11.99 33.73
C THR A 218 -27.79 -10.87 32.92
N LEU A 219 -28.16 -11.16 31.67
CA LEU A 219 -28.87 -10.23 30.80
C LEU A 219 -30.28 -10.74 30.50
N SER A 220 -31.26 -9.84 30.63
CA SER A 220 -32.63 -10.10 30.17
C SER A 220 -32.72 -10.04 28.64
N THR A 221 -33.82 -10.57 28.10
CA THR A 221 -34.09 -10.56 26.64
C THR A 221 -34.22 -9.14 26.07
N ASP A 222 -34.57 -8.14 26.88
CA ASP A 222 -34.60 -6.72 26.51
C ASP A 222 -33.26 -5.99 26.74
N GLY A 223 -32.21 -6.71 27.14
CA GLY A 223 -30.84 -6.19 27.29
C GLY A 223 -30.59 -5.42 28.58
N ARG A 224 -31.37 -5.63 29.64
CA ARG A 224 -31.10 -5.10 30.98
C ARG A 224 -30.18 -6.04 31.76
N LEU A 225 -29.32 -5.46 32.58
CA LEU A 225 -28.47 -6.23 33.48
C LEU A 225 -29.27 -6.59 34.73
N GLY A 226 -29.40 -7.89 35.00
CA GLY A 226 -29.89 -8.39 36.27
C GLY A 226 -28.76 -8.31 37.32
N ARG A 227 -29.08 -7.85 38.53
CA ARG A 227 -28.17 -8.08 39.66
C ARG A 227 -28.20 -9.58 39.98
N ALA A 228 -27.03 -10.21 39.97
CA ALA A 228 -26.85 -11.53 40.59
C ALA A 228 -27.14 -11.43 42.09
#